data_AF-A0A3D4AZQ1-F1
#
_entry.id   AF-A0A3D4AZQ1-F1
#
_cell.length_a   1.000
_cell.length_b   1.000
_cell.length_c   1.000
_cell.angle_alpha   90.00
_cell.angle_beta   90.00
_cell.angle_gamma   90.00
#
_symmetry.space_group_name_H-M   'P 1'
#
loop_
_entity.id
_entity.type
_entity.pdbx_description
1 polymer ?
#
loop_
_entity_poly.entity_id
_entity_poly.type
_entity_poly.pdbx_seq_one_letter_code
_entity_poly.pdbx_strand_id
1 'polypeptide(L)'
;MSAGINGTRRGGQVSRRYDFVWLEQLIAANLHMLFPDLKVIESHPFRVTRDADMVIQELEADDLLETMEESVRRRRFGSVVRVAVNDEMPQHIQKILLGNLHLDQEDLYPLHGAMGFSALMDLYNIDRYDLKYAPFLPAVPKPLNQRHKENIFS
;
A
#
# COMPACT_ATOMS: atom_id res chain seq x y z
N MET A 1 -14.12 15.00 3.01
CA MET A 1 -13.69 16.38 2.73
C MET A 1 -12.85 16.36 1.47
N SER A 2 -13.28 17.06 0.41
CA SER A 2 -12.59 17.07 -0.89
C SER A 2 -11.65 18.28 -0.93
N ALA A 3 -10.34 18.03 -1.04
CA ALA A 3 -9.32 19.08 -1.12
C ALA A 3 -8.99 19.33 -2.60
N GLY A 4 -9.46 20.45 -3.14
CA GLY A 4 -9.17 20.87 -4.52
C GLY A 4 -7.77 21.48 -4.63
N ILE A 5 -6.89 20.88 -5.43
CA ILE A 5 -5.53 21.37 -5.67
C ILE A 5 -5.52 22.15 -7.00
N ASN A 6 -5.48 23.49 -6.95
CA ASN A 6 -5.36 24.33 -8.17
C ASN A 6 -3.89 24.47 -8.60
N GLY A 7 -3.63 24.50 -9.91
CA GLY A 7 -2.30 24.65 -10.51
C GLY A 7 -2.33 25.55 -11.72
N THR A 8 -1.43 26.52 -11.80
CA THR A 8 -1.42 27.53 -12.87
C THR A 8 -0.20 27.30 -13.77
N ARG A 9 -0.40 27.15 -15.09
CA ARG A 9 0.68 27.17 -16.09
C ARG A 9 0.79 28.57 -16.74
N ARG A 10 2.02 28.97 -17.09
CA ARG A 10 2.29 30.03 -18.08
C ARG A 10 1.68 29.58 -19.42
N GLY A 11 0.57 30.19 -19.83
CA GLY A 11 -0.09 29.93 -21.11
C GLY A 11 -1.55 29.52 -21.00
N GLY A 12 -2.40 30.42 -20.47
CA GLY A 12 -3.81 30.56 -20.85
C GLY A 12 -4.76 29.35 -20.81
N GLN A 13 -4.41 28.21 -20.20
CA GLN A 13 -5.28 27.03 -20.12
C GLN A 13 -6.02 26.94 -18.78
N VAL A 14 -7.32 26.63 -18.88
CA VAL A 14 -8.27 26.45 -17.77
C VAL A 14 -7.72 25.53 -16.68
N SER A 15 -7.75 25.97 -15.42
CA SER A 15 -7.37 25.14 -14.26
C SER A 15 -8.20 23.86 -14.25
N ARG A 16 -7.57 22.70 -14.47
CA ARG A 16 -8.25 21.42 -14.41
C ARG A 16 -8.37 21.02 -12.93
N ARG A 17 -9.59 21.03 -12.42
CA ARG A 17 -9.89 20.57 -11.06
C ARG A 17 -9.83 19.04 -11.01
N TYR A 18 -9.15 18.51 -10.00
CA TYR A 18 -9.14 17.09 -9.68
C TYR A 18 -9.77 16.91 -8.29
N ASP A 19 -10.71 15.97 -8.19
CA ASP A 19 -11.34 15.58 -6.94
C ASP A 19 -11.03 14.10 -6.70
N PHE A 20 -10.61 13.75 -5.48
CA PHE A 20 -10.24 12.40 -5.09
C PHE A 20 -11.05 11.94 -3.90
N VAL A 21 -11.23 10.63 -3.80
CA VAL A 21 -11.86 9.95 -2.66
C VAL A 21 -11.05 8.71 -2.34
N TRP A 22 -10.98 8.36 -1.06
CA TRP A 22 -10.35 7.10 -0.65
C TRP A 22 -11.21 5.92 -1.09
N LEU A 23 -10.57 4.83 -1.55
CA LEU A 23 -11.30 3.66 -2.04
C LEU A 23 -12.15 3.04 -0.93
N GLU A 24 -11.64 3.00 0.30
CA GLU A 24 -12.37 2.53 1.47
C GLU A 24 -13.64 3.35 1.75
N GLN A 25 -13.62 4.66 1.50
CA GLN A 25 -14.80 5.52 1.66
C GLN A 25 -15.85 5.22 0.58
N LEU A 26 -15.41 5.00 -0.66
CA LEU A 26 -16.30 4.61 -1.75
C LEU A 26 -16.96 3.24 -1.46
N ILE A 27 -16.19 2.27 -0.97
CA ILE A 27 -16.71 0.95 -0.59
C ILE A 27 -17.69 1.10 0.57
N ALA A 28 -17.32 1.82 1.64
CA ALA A 28 -18.17 2.06 2.82
C ALA A 28 -19.52 2.68 2.44
N ALA A 29 -19.52 3.68 1.57
CA ALA A 29 -20.75 4.34 1.10
C ALA A 29 -21.67 3.41 0.29
N ASN A 30 -21.14 2.32 -0.27
CA ASN A 30 -21.87 1.41 -1.14
C ASN A 30 -22.02 -0.02 -0.56
N LEU A 31 -21.78 -0.21 0.74
CA LEU A 31 -21.87 -1.54 1.38
C LEU A 31 -23.25 -2.20 1.25
N HIS A 32 -24.32 -1.42 1.11
CA HIS A 32 -25.67 -1.93 0.85
C HIS A 32 -25.76 -2.78 -0.42
N MET A 33 -24.87 -2.58 -1.40
CA MET A 33 -24.80 -3.41 -2.60
C MET A 33 -24.16 -4.79 -2.34
N LEU A 34 -23.24 -4.87 -1.37
CA LEU A 34 -22.58 -6.13 -0.97
C LEU A 34 -23.42 -6.92 0.03
N PHE A 35 -24.24 -6.22 0.82
CA PHE A 35 -25.06 -6.81 1.87
C PHE A 35 -26.53 -6.36 1.74
N PRO A 36 -27.24 -6.73 0.67
CA PRO A 36 -28.56 -6.18 0.32
C PRO A 36 -29.64 -6.47 1.37
N ASP A 37 -29.58 -7.63 2.02
CA ASP A 37 -30.57 -8.07 3.01
C ASP A 37 -30.18 -7.72 4.46
N LEU A 38 -29.08 -7.00 4.65
CA LEU A 38 -28.59 -6.62 5.97
C LEU A 38 -28.63 -5.10 6.15
N LYS A 39 -29.05 -4.68 7.34
CA LYS A 39 -28.87 -3.28 7.75
C LYS A 39 -27.44 -3.10 8.23
N VAL A 40 -26.61 -2.44 7.42
CA VAL A 40 -25.27 -2.01 7.83
C VAL A 40 -25.40 -0.93 8.91
N ILE A 41 -24.95 -1.21 10.13
CA ILE A 41 -24.99 -0.30 11.28
C ILE A 41 -23.76 0.61 11.30
N GLU A 42 -22.59 0.01 11.08
CA GLU A 42 -21.30 0.68 11.09
C GLU A 42 -20.31 -0.08 10.18
N SER A 43 -19.25 0.61 9.74
CA SER A 43 -18.19 0.02 8.94
C SER A 43 -16.84 0.59 9.36
N HIS A 44 -15.93 -0.28 9.80
CA HIS A 44 -14.64 0.10 10.34
C HIS A 44 -13.53 -0.56 9.53
N PRO A 45 -12.82 0.20 8.67
CA PRO A 45 -11.75 -0.38 7.87
C PRO A 45 -10.54 -0.68 8.77
N PHE A 46 -9.82 -1.77 8.47
CA PHE A 46 -8.60 -2.17 9.16
C PHE A 46 -7.57 -2.72 8.18
N ARG A 47 -6.30 -2.78 8.60
CA ARG A 47 -5.18 -3.30 7.81
C ARG A 47 -4.37 -4.30 8.61
N VAL A 48 -4.13 -5.45 8.01
CA VAL A 48 -3.30 -6.51 8.59
C VAL A 48 -1.89 -6.44 8.01
N THR A 49 -0.88 -6.53 8.86
CA THR A 49 0.52 -6.77 8.47
C THR A 49 0.89 -8.18 8.90
N ARG A 50 1.50 -8.93 7.98
CA ARG A 50 1.97 -10.30 8.24
C ARG A 50 3.48 -10.32 8.16
N ASP A 51 4.07 -11.25 8.90
CA ASP A 51 5.47 -11.58 8.75
C ASP A 51 5.72 -12.08 7.31
N ALA A 52 6.88 -11.70 6.77
CA ALA A 52 7.36 -12.17 5.47
C ALA A 52 8.35 -13.33 5.63
N ASP A 53 8.75 -13.66 6.86
CA ASP A 53 9.72 -14.71 7.14
C ASP A 53 9.16 -16.09 6.75
N MET A 54 9.95 -16.79 5.93
CA MET A 54 9.67 -18.14 5.47
C MET A 54 10.39 -19.12 6.40
N VAL A 55 9.63 -19.94 7.14
CA VAL A 55 10.19 -21.15 7.74
C VAL A 55 10.37 -22.16 6.60
N ILE A 56 11.54 -22.18 5.97
CA ILE A 56 11.94 -23.31 5.12
C ILE A 56 12.16 -24.47 6.08
N GLN A 57 11.17 -25.35 6.20
CA GLN A 57 11.36 -26.63 6.89
C GLN A 57 12.28 -27.45 5.99
N GLU A 58 13.58 -27.48 6.29
CA GLU A 58 14.54 -28.41 5.69
C GLU A 58 14.14 -29.84 6.08
N LEU A 59 13.18 -30.42 5.37
CA LEU A 59 12.96 -31.86 5.38
C LEU A 59 13.86 -32.47 4.31
N GLU A 60 14.65 -33.45 4.75
CA GLU A 60 15.66 -34.23 4.01
C GLU A 60 15.54 -34.19 2.48
N ALA A 61 16.41 -33.38 1.87
CA ALA A 61 17.12 -33.46 0.59
C ALA A 61 16.64 -34.29 -0.63
N ASP A 62 15.42 -34.81 -0.70
CA ASP A 62 14.98 -35.64 -1.83
C ASP A 62 13.95 -34.97 -2.75
N ASP A 63 13.32 -33.85 -2.37
CA ASP A 63 12.53 -33.06 -3.33
C ASP A 63 12.47 -31.55 -3.03
N LEU A 64 13.56 -30.87 -3.36
CA LEU A 64 13.66 -29.41 -3.30
C LEU A 64 12.67 -28.71 -4.23
N LEU A 65 12.27 -29.32 -5.35
CA LEU A 65 11.38 -28.71 -6.32
C LEU A 65 9.93 -28.74 -5.82
N GLU A 66 9.49 -29.89 -5.30
CA GLU A 66 8.17 -30.02 -4.64
C GLU A 66 8.07 -29.09 -3.41
N THR A 67 9.15 -28.99 -2.61
CA THR A 67 9.24 -28.06 -1.49
C THR A 67 9.18 -26.58 -1.93
N MET A 68 9.78 -26.24 -3.09
CA MET A 68 9.69 -24.90 -3.67
C MET A 68 8.28 -24.57 -4.16
N GLU A 69 7.58 -25.51 -4.81
CA GLU A 69 6.21 -25.30 -5.26
C GLU A 69 5.21 -25.18 -4.09
N GLU A 70 5.38 -25.99 -3.05
CA GLU A 70 4.59 -25.89 -1.82
C GLU A 70 4.87 -24.59 -1.05
N SER A 71 6.14 -24.20 -0.92
CA SER A 71 6.51 -22.94 -0.26
C SER A 71 6.02 -21.71 -1.03
N VAL A 72 5.97 -21.75 -2.36
CA VAL A 72 5.33 -20.71 -3.20
C VAL A 72 3.80 -20.68 -2.99
N ARG A 73 3.15 -21.81 -2.72
CA ARG A 73 1.73 -21.87 -2.33
C ARG A 73 1.47 -21.36 -0.90
N ARG A 74 2.33 -21.74 0.06
CA ARG A 74 2.29 -21.27 1.47
C ARG A 74 2.72 -19.82 1.63
N ARG A 75 3.37 -19.24 0.61
CA ARG A 75 3.82 -17.84 0.49
C ARG A 75 2.77 -16.79 0.83
N ARG A 76 1.49 -17.16 0.87
CA ARG A 76 0.40 -16.20 1.04
C ARG A 76 0.10 -15.82 2.48
N PHE A 77 0.55 -16.54 3.50
CA PHE A 77 0.09 -16.27 4.87
C PHE A 77 1.15 -16.55 5.96
N GLY A 78 2.11 -15.63 6.12
CA GLY A 78 2.86 -15.53 7.38
C GLY A 78 1.93 -15.21 8.57
N SER A 79 2.41 -15.40 9.80
CA SER A 79 1.67 -15.02 11.01
C SER A 79 1.30 -13.54 10.94
N VAL A 80 0.14 -13.20 11.51
CA VAL A 80 -0.22 -11.79 11.66
C VAL A 80 0.67 -11.23 12.77
N VAL A 81 1.32 -10.10 12.49
CA VAL A 81 2.23 -9.43 13.45
C VAL A 81 1.73 -8.06 13.86
N ARG A 82 0.70 -7.54 13.16
CA ARG A 82 0.13 -6.23 13.45
C ARG A 82 -1.24 -6.07 12.82
N VAL A 83 -2.14 -5.42 13.53
CA VAL A 83 -3.39 -4.89 12.98
C VAL A 83 -3.48 -3.38 13.20
N ALA A 84 -3.68 -2.62 12.13
CA ALA A 84 -3.98 -1.20 12.19
C ALA A 84 -5.48 -0.99 12.02
N VAL A 85 -6.08 -0.16 12.87
CA VAL A 85 -7.52 0.11 12.88
C VAL A 85 -7.77 1.62 12.89
N ASN A 86 -8.91 2.06 12.36
CA ASN A 86 -9.33 3.45 12.50
C ASN A 86 -9.68 3.77 13.98
N ASP A 87 -9.39 4.99 14.44
CA ASP A 87 -9.63 5.44 15.81
C ASP A 87 -11.12 5.40 16.23
N GLU A 88 -12.04 5.46 15.28
CA GLU A 88 -13.49 5.40 15.51
C GLU A 88 -13.99 3.97 15.78
N MET A 89 -13.14 2.94 15.60
CA MET A 89 -13.52 1.54 15.78
C MET A 89 -13.82 1.24 17.27
N PRO A 90 -15.04 0.79 17.63
CA PRO A 90 -15.39 0.48 19.01
C PRO A 90 -14.53 -0.65 19.60
N GLN A 91 -14.21 -0.55 20.90
CA GLN A 91 -13.39 -1.55 21.61
C GLN A 91 -13.93 -2.99 21.50
N HIS A 92 -15.26 -3.17 21.43
CA HIS A 92 -15.84 -4.51 21.30
C HIS A 92 -15.55 -5.13 19.93
N ILE A 93 -15.54 -4.34 18.85
CA ILE A 93 -15.12 -4.77 17.52
C ILE A 93 -13.62 -5.06 17.49
N GLN A 94 -12.80 -4.21 18.12
CA GLN A 94 -11.35 -4.44 18.26
C GLN A 94 -11.06 -5.79 18.94
N LYS A 95 -11.77 -6.12 20.02
CA LYS A 95 -11.63 -7.42 20.72
C LYS A 95 -11.99 -8.61 19.82
N ILE A 96 -13.05 -8.50 19.03
CA ILE A 96 -13.42 -9.53 18.04
C ILE A 96 -12.29 -9.70 17.02
N LEU A 97 -11.73 -8.60 16.52
CA LEU A 97 -10.66 -8.62 15.54
C LEU A 97 -9.39 -9.27 16.09
N LEU A 98 -8.93 -8.86 17.28
CA LEU A 98 -7.76 -9.42 17.95
C LEU A 98 -7.93 -10.91 18.24
N GLY A 99 -9.09 -11.32 18.77
CA GLY A 99 -9.36 -12.73 19.05
C GLY A 99 -9.34 -13.61 17.81
N ASN A 100 -9.88 -13.14 16.68
CA ASN A 100 -9.86 -13.89 15.42
C ASN A 100 -8.50 -13.90 14.72
N LEU A 101 -7.67 -12.87 14.95
CA LEU A 101 -6.32 -12.78 14.36
C LEU A 101 -5.24 -13.40 15.25
N HIS A 102 -5.60 -13.89 16.45
CA HIS A 102 -4.67 -14.40 17.46
C HIS A 102 -3.58 -13.39 17.82
N LEU A 103 -3.99 -12.15 18.04
CA LEU A 103 -3.13 -11.02 18.38
C LEU A 103 -3.39 -10.53 19.79
N ASP A 104 -2.35 -9.95 20.39
CA ASP A 104 -2.45 -9.27 21.67
C ASP A 104 -2.76 -7.77 21.46
N GLN A 105 -3.13 -7.09 22.56
CA GLN A 105 -3.49 -5.67 22.50
C GLN A 105 -2.32 -4.78 22.04
N GLU A 106 -1.08 -5.22 22.26
CA GLU A 106 0.14 -4.54 21.82
C GLU A 106 0.37 -4.59 20.30
N ASP A 107 -0.29 -5.52 19.61
CA ASP A 107 -0.26 -5.64 18.15
C ASP A 107 -1.32 -4.75 17.46
N LEU A 108 -2.15 -4.06 18.24
CA LEU A 108 -3.20 -3.15 17.76
C LEU A 108 -2.69 -1.70 17.66
N TYR A 109 -2.78 -1.15 16.45
CA TYR A 109 -2.29 0.20 16.15
C TYR A 109 -3.45 1.09 15.70
N PRO A 110 -3.84 2.09 16.51
CA PRO A 110 -4.81 3.10 16.08
C PRO A 110 -4.18 4.00 15.01
N LEU A 111 -4.88 4.21 13.90
CA LEU A 111 -4.43 5.02 12.78
C LEU A 111 -5.39 6.18 12.51
N HIS A 112 -4.81 7.38 12.57
CA HIS A 112 -5.52 8.62 12.32
C HIS A 112 -5.56 8.89 10.82
N GLY A 113 -6.74 8.77 10.21
CA GLY A 113 -6.96 9.04 8.78
C GLY A 113 -6.93 7.78 7.90
N ALA A 114 -6.44 7.94 6.67
CA ALA A 114 -6.48 6.87 5.67
C ALA A 114 -5.34 5.86 5.84
N MET A 115 -5.66 4.56 5.72
CA MET A 115 -4.66 3.50 5.89
C MET A 115 -3.80 3.25 4.64
N GLY A 116 -4.22 3.78 3.49
CA GLY A 116 -3.69 3.49 2.17
C GLY A 116 -2.70 4.51 1.61
N PHE A 117 -1.78 5.06 2.41
CA PHE A 117 -0.86 6.11 1.92
C PHE A 117 0.02 5.70 0.74
N SER A 118 0.25 4.40 0.52
CA SER A 118 0.93 3.91 -0.68
C SER A 118 0.22 4.34 -1.97
N ALA A 119 -1.11 4.48 -1.94
CA ALA A 119 -1.90 4.95 -3.08
C ALA A 119 -1.65 6.44 -3.41
N LEU A 120 -1.01 7.21 -2.52
CA LEU A 120 -0.58 8.57 -2.85
C LEU A 120 0.50 8.60 -3.94
N MET A 121 1.23 7.49 -4.14
CA MET A 121 2.16 7.39 -5.26
C MET A 121 1.43 7.38 -6.60
N ASP A 122 0.18 6.91 -6.65
CA ASP A 122 -0.63 6.98 -7.87
C ASP A 122 -1.01 8.43 -8.21
N LEU A 123 -1.19 9.29 -7.21
CA LEU A 123 -1.42 10.73 -7.43
C LEU A 123 -0.22 11.40 -8.07
N TYR A 124 1.01 10.91 -7.83
CA TYR A 124 2.20 11.45 -8.50
C TYR A 124 2.18 11.25 -10.03
N ASN A 125 1.39 10.30 -10.55
CA ASN A 125 1.29 10.07 -12.00
C ASN A 125 0.43 11.10 -12.74
N ILE A 126 -0.29 11.97 -12.03
CA ILE A 126 -1.19 12.97 -12.63
C ILE A 126 -0.39 14.08 -13.33
N ASP A 127 -0.91 14.62 -14.43
CA ASP A 127 -0.26 15.69 -15.21
C ASP A 127 -0.31 17.07 -14.51
N ARG A 128 0.50 17.21 -13.46
CA ARG A 128 0.69 18.42 -12.66
C ARG A 128 2.17 18.73 -12.48
N TYR A 129 2.85 19.06 -13.58
CA TYR A 129 4.28 19.42 -13.54
C TYR A 129 4.61 20.56 -12.57
N ASP A 130 3.65 21.46 -12.31
CA ASP A 130 3.75 22.55 -11.34
C ASP A 130 3.88 22.06 -9.88
N LEU A 131 3.53 20.81 -9.60
CA LEU A 131 3.64 20.18 -8.29
C LEU A 131 4.71 19.07 -8.22
N LYS A 132 5.52 18.90 -9.28
CA LYS A 132 6.56 17.87 -9.34
C LYS A 132 7.95 18.49 -9.31
N TYR A 133 8.91 17.73 -8.79
CA TYR A 133 10.32 18.10 -8.92
C TYR A 133 10.72 18.19 -10.39
N ALA A 134 11.65 19.09 -10.69
CA ALA A 134 12.29 19.12 -11.99
C ALA A 134 12.96 17.75 -12.25
N PRO A 135 12.85 17.17 -13.47
CA PRO A 135 13.51 15.93 -13.80
C PRO A 135 15.01 15.99 -13.51
N PHE A 136 15.51 15.02 -12.74
CA PHE A 136 16.94 14.87 -12.55
C PHE A 136 17.57 14.29 -13.81
N LEU A 137 18.48 15.03 -14.43
CA LEU A 137 19.29 14.55 -15.55
C LEU A 137 20.62 14.02 -14.98
N PRO A 138 20.82 12.69 -14.90
CA PRO A 138 22.08 12.16 -14.40
C PRO A 138 23.23 12.58 -15.32
N ALA A 139 24.27 13.16 -14.74
CA ALA A 139 25.49 13.46 -15.47
C ALA A 139 26.36 12.19 -15.56
N VAL A 140 26.83 11.87 -16.76
CA VAL A 140 27.88 10.86 -16.92
C VAL A 140 29.20 11.47 -16.44
N PRO A 141 29.91 10.85 -15.47
CA PRO A 141 31.22 11.31 -15.05
C PRO A 141 32.16 11.44 -16.25
N LYS A 142 32.94 12.52 -16.32
CA LYS A 142 33.84 12.81 -17.46
C LYS A 142 34.70 11.62 -17.91
N PRO A 143 35.28 10.78 -17.01
CA PRO A 143 36.07 9.61 -17.41
C PRO A 143 35.27 8.53 -18.14
N LEU A 144 33.97 8.39 -17.83
CA LEU A 144 33.06 7.40 -18.42
C LEU A 144 32.33 7.94 -19.66
N ASN A 145 32.49 9.23 -19.96
CA ASN A 145 31.88 9.88 -21.13
C ASN A 145 32.71 9.68 -22.41
N GLN A 146 33.88 9.05 -22.30
CA GLN A 146 34.69 8.69 -23.46
C GLN A 146 34.26 7.30 -23.94
N ARG A 147 34.03 7.15 -25.25
CA ARG A 147 33.90 5.84 -25.92
C ARG A 147 35.25 5.10 -25.86
N HIS A 148 35.74 4.79 -24.67
CA HIS A 148 36.82 3.82 -24.52
C HIS A 148 36.25 2.47 -24.95
N LYS A 149 36.80 1.94 -26.05
CA LYS A 149 36.48 0.60 -26.57
C LYS A 149 36.93 -0.53 -25.64
N GLU A 150 37.67 -0.18 -24.59
CA GLU A 150 38.23 -1.11 -23.62
C GLU A 150 37.78 -0.64 -22.24
N ASN A 151 36.86 -1.41 -21.66
CA ASN A 151 36.59 -1.61 -20.23
C ASN A 151 36.82 -0.43 -19.24
N ILE A 152 35.83 -0.20 -18.36
CA ILE A 152 35.89 0.73 -17.20
C ILE A 152 37.00 0.47 -16.16
N PHE A 153 37.70 -0.67 -16.24
CA PHE A 153 38.79 -1.08 -15.34
C PHE A 153 40.19 -0.92 -15.94
N SER A 154 40.31 -0.31 -17.13
CA SER A 154 41.56 -0.16 -17.88
C SER A 154 42.15 1.24 -17.76
#